data_AF-A0A846RUA5-F1
#
_entry.id   AF-A0A846RUA5-F1
#
_cell.length_a   1.000
_cell.length_b   1.000
_cell.length_c   1.000
_cell.angle_alpha   90.00
_cell.angle_beta   90.00
_cell.angle_gamma   90.00
#
_symmetry.space_group_name_H-M   'P 1'
#
loop_
_entity.id
_entity.type
_entity.pdbx_description
1 polymer ?
#
loop_
_entity_poly.entity_id
_entity_poly.type
_entity_poly.pdbx_seq_one_letter_code
_entity_poly.pdbx_strand_id
1 'polypeptide(L)'
;MILRGEVRNAEALGRMLQQGRALQGMSQRQLAERLGIGQKWVWEMEQGKPGILTDRLFEMLRATGVRLYAEIDEPIDQPSKRKGNDG
;
A
#
# COMPACT_ATOMS: atom_id res chain seq x y z
N MET A 1 5.44 6.20 -11.51
CA MET A 1 4.94 6.31 -10.11
C MET A 1 3.65 7.11 -10.11
N ILE A 2 2.59 6.63 -9.45
CA ILE A 2 1.24 7.24 -9.51
C ILE A 2 0.87 8.00 -8.23
N LEU A 3 1.32 7.54 -7.06
CA LEU A 3 0.93 8.16 -5.79
C LEU A 3 2.09 8.17 -4.78
N ARG A 4 2.24 9.29 -4.07
CA ARG A 4 3.11 9.43 -2.89
C ARG A 4 2.32 10.01 -1.74
N GLY A 5 2.52 9.52 -0.52
CA GLY A 5 1.94 10.10 0.68
C GLY A 5 2.75 9.84 1.93
N GLU A 6 2.69 10.76 2.88
CA GLU A 6 3.18 10.51 4.24
C GLU A 6 2.19 9.61 4.98
N VAL A 7 2.70 8.58 5.65
CA VAL A 7 1.92 7.61 6.41
C VAL A 7 2.12 7.86 7.90
N ARG A 8 1.06 8.30 8.57
CA ARG A 8 1.12 8.72 9.99
C ARG A 8 0.53 7.71 10.98
N ASN A 9 -0.21 6.72 10.48
CA ASN A 9 -0.88 5.71 11.30
C ASN A 9 -1.20 4.44 10.49
N ALA A 10 -1.68 3.41 11.20
CA ALA A 10 -2.02 2.09 10.63
C ALA A 10 -3.11 2.18 9.55
N GLU A 11 -4.13 3.00 9.76
CA GLU A 11 -5.21 3.20 8.79
C GLU A 11 -4.70 3.81 7.48
N ALA A 12 -3.82 4.80 7.55
CA ALA A 12 -3.21 5.40 6.37
C ALA A 12 -2.35 4.38 5.62
N LEU A 13 -1.60 3.53 6.35
CA LEU A 13 -0.84 2.45 5.75
C LEU A 13 -1.76 1.46 5.03
N GLY A 14 -2.83 1.01 5.68
CA GLY A 14 -3.81 0.09 5.12
C GLY A 14 -4.44 0.62 3.83
N ARG A 15 -4.83 1.89 3.81
CA ARG A 15 -5.37 2.56 2.60
C ARG A 15 -4.36 2.60 1.46
N MET A 16 -3.09 2.92 1.74
CA MET A 16 -2.05 2.94 0.71
C MET A 16 -1.82 1.54 0.13
N LEU A 17 -1.80 0.50 0.97
CA LEU A 17 -1.70 -0.89 0.52
C LEU A 17 -2.90 -1.32 -0.32
N GLN A 18 -4.11 -0.96 0.10
CA GLN A 18 -5.34 -1.22 -0.66
C GLN A 18 -5.31 -0.56 -2.04
N GLN A 19 -4.89 0.71 -2.11
CA GLN A 19 -4.72 1.44 -3.36
C GLN A 19 -3.68 0.80 -4.26
N GLY A 20 -2.53 0.41 -3.70
CA GLY A 20 -1.46 -0.27 -4.45
C GLY A 20 -1.95 -1.59 -5.03
N ARG A 21 -2.64 -2.40 -4.22
CA ARG A 21 -3.25 -3.64 -4.69
C ARG A 21 -4.24 -3.40 -5.83
N ALA A 22 -5.16 -2.44 -5.66
CA ALA A 22 -6.19 -2.14 -6.65
C ALA A 22 -5.61 -1.61 -7.96
N LEU A 23 -4.59 -0.73 -7.90
CA LEU A 23 -3.90 -0.21 -9.07
C LEU A 23 -3.20 -1.31 -9.86
N GLN A 24 -2.63 -2.31 -9.18
CA GLN A 24 -2.04 -3.48 -9.82
C GLN A 24 -3.09 -4.51 -10.30
N GLY A 25 -4.39 -4.18 -10.30
CA GLY A 25 -5.45 -5.05 -10.81
C GLY A 25 -5.73 -6.29 -9.96
N MET A 26 -5.21 -6.34 -8.72
CA MET A 26 -5.36 -7.51 -7.85
C MET A 26 -6.59 -7.38 -6.95
N SER A 27 -7.36 -8.44 -6.79
CA SER A 27 -8.29 -8.63 -5.67
C SER A 27 -7.55 -9.00 -4.39
N GLN A 28 -8.20 -8.85 -3.23
CA GLN A 28 -7.62 -9.28 -1.94
C GLN A 28 -7.26 -10.78 -1.92
N ARG A 29 -8.09 -11.62 -2.56
CA ARG A 29 -7.83 -13.05 -2.71
C ARG A 29 -6.57 -13.32 -3.52
N GLN A 30 -6.41 -12.66 -4.67
CA GLN A 30 -5.21 -12.82 -5.50
C GLN A 30 -3.95 -12.36 -4.78
N LEU A 31 -4.01 -11.27 -4.02
CA LEU A 31 -2.88 -10.84 -3.19
C LEU A 31 -2.57 -11.86 -2.09
N ALA A 32 -3.60 -12.39 -1.43
CA ALA A 32 -3.45 -13.40 -0.39
C ALA A 32 -2.79 -14.68 -0.92
N GLU A 33 -3.27 -15.19 -2.06
CA GLU A 33 -2.69 -16.34 -2.77
C GLU A 33 -1.23 -16.10 -3.16
N ARG A 34 -0.93 -14.92 -3.73
CA ARG A 34 0.44 -14.54 -4.11
C ARG A 34 1.40 -14.50 -2.92
N LEU A 35 0.91 -14.11 -1.74
CA LEU A 35 1.72 -14.01 -0.52
C LEU A 35 1.69 -15.28 0.35
N GLY A 36 0.88 -16.29 0.00
CA GLY A 36 0.72 -17.49 0.81
C GLY A 36 0.06 -17.23 2.18
N ILE A 37 -0.81 -16.21 2.27
CA ILE A 37 -1.51 -15.81 3.51
C ILE A 37 -3.03 -15.92 3.33
N GLY A 38 -3.78 -15.81 4.43
CA GLY A 38 -5.24 -15.80 4.38
C GLY A 38 -5.81 -14.47 3.86
N GLN A 39 -6.89 -14.52 3.07
CA GLN A 39 -7.59 -13.32 2.57
C GLN A 39 -8.04 -12.40 3.71
N LYS A 40 -8.52 -12.96 4.83
CA LYS A 40 -8.89 -12.19 6.02
C LYS A 40 -7.72 -11.33 6.51
N TRP A 41 -6.50 -11.86 6.47
CA TRP A 41 -5.31 -11.13 6.91
C TRP A 41 -5.02 -9.92 6.02
N VAL A 42 -5.16 -10.08 4.68
CA VAL A 42 -5.09 -8.95 3.74
C VAL A 42 -6.16 -7.90 4.03
N TRP A 43 -7.39 -8.34 4.25
CA TRP A 43 -8.49 -7.41 4.57
C TRP A 43 -8.23 -6.65 5.89
N GLU A 44 -7.80 -7.34 6.95
CA GLU A 44 -7.49 -6.71 8.25
C GLU A 44 -6.36 -5.69 8.12
N MET A 45 -5.32 -6.02 7.35
CA MET A 45 -4.23 -5.09 7.05
C MET A 45 -4.71 -3.86 6.27
N GLU A 46 -5.53 -4.04 5.25
CA GLU A 46 -6.05 -2.93 4.43
C GLU A 46 -7.04 -2.02 5.16
N GLN A 47 -7.80 -2.58 6.11
CA GLN A 47 -8.61 -1.78 7.03
C GLN A 47 -7.77 -1.05 8.08
N GLY A 48 -6.45 -1.29 8.10
CA GLY A 48 -5.55 -0.72 9.09
C GLY A 48 -5.88 -1.18 10.50
N LYS A 49 -6.42 -2.40 10.67
CA LYS A 49 -6.71 -2.94 11.99
C LYS A 49 -5.42 -2.91 12.81
N PRO A 50 -5.38 -2.15 13.92
CA PRO A 50 -4.18 -2.02 14.71
C PRO A 50 -3.82 -3.36 15.33
N GLY A 51 -2.59 -3.80 15.07
CA GLY A 51 -1.92 -4.83 15.85
C GLY A 51 -0.87 -4.16 16.74
N ILE A 52 -0.56 -4.76 17.90
CA ILE A 52 0.39 -4.23 18.89
C ILE A 52 1.70 -3.79 18.22
N LEU A 53 2.21 -4.55 17.25
CA LEU A 53 3.43 -4.20 16.53
C LEU A 53 3.30 -2.89 15.74
N THR A 54 2.19 -2.72 15.01
CA THR A 54 1.95 -1.54 14.17
C THR A 54 1.79 -0.29 15.02
N ASP A 55 1.10 -0.38 16.15
CA ASP A 55 0.96 0.74 17.08
C ASP A 55 2.31 1.16 17.65
N ARG A 56 3.10 0.18 18.11
CA ARG A 56 4.47 0.42 18.60
C ARG A 56 5.38 1.00 17.54
N LEU A 57 5.26 0.56 16.29
CA LEU A 57 6.00 1.16 15.16
C LEU A 57 5.70 2.66 15.05
N PHE A 58 4.42 3.05 14.99
CA PHE A 58 4.07 4.47 14.85
C PHE A 58 4.40 5.30 16.09
N GLU A 59 4.35 4.72 17.29
CA GLU A 59 4.88 5.37 18.49
C GLU A 59 6.38 5.63 18.39
N MET A 60 7.17 4.63 17.95
CA MET A 60 8.62 4.77 17.78
C MET A 60 8.96 5.81 16.71
N LEU A 61 8.26 5.82 15.57
CA LEU A 61 8.45 6.83 14.52
C LEU A 61 8.28 8.25 15.08
N ARG A 62 7.21 8.48 15.85
CA ARG A 62 6.98 9.78 16.51
C ARG A 62 8.06 10.12 17.54
N ALA A 63 8.41 9.17 18.40
CA ALA A 63 9.39 9.37 19.47
C ALA A 63 10.80 9.67 18.94
N THR A 64 11.13 9.16 17.74
CA THR A 64 12.46 9.30 17.13
C THR A 64 12.52 10.39 16.06
N GLY A 65 11.41 11.04 15.72
CA GLY A 65 11.35 12.03 14.64
C GLY A 65 11.43 11.45 13.23
N VAL A 66 11.31 10.13 13.08
CA VAL A 66 11.31 9.45 11.77
C VAL A 66 9.95 9.63 11.08
N ARG A 67 9.99 9.93 9.78
CA ARG A 67 8.79 10.03 8.93
C ARG A 67 8.74 8.85 7.96
N LEU A 68 7.56 8.25 7.82
CA LEU A 68 7.30 7.17 6.89
C LEU A 68 6.55 7.72 5.67
N TYR A 69 7.04 7.39 4.47
CA TYR A 69 6.36 7.71 3.21
C TYR A 69 6.09 6.42 2.45
N ALA A 70 4.92 6.34 1.83
CA ALA A 70 4.56 5.25 0.92
C ALA A 70 4.45 5.77 -0.51
N GLU A 71 4.90 4.93 -1.43
CA GLU A 71 4.95 5.19 -2.87
C GLU A 71 4.27 4.04 -3.60
N ILE A 72 3.45 4.36 -4.60
CA ILE A 72 2.78 3.37 -5.44
C ILE A 72 3.24 3.55 -6.89
N ASP A 73 3.77 2.47 -7.45
CA ASP A 73 4.21 2.40 -8.82
C ASP A 73 3.07 2.31 -9.83
N GLU A 74 3.41 2.55 -11.09
CA GLU A 74 2.50 2.30 -12.20
C GLU A 74 2.12 0.81 -12.25
N PRO A 75 0.88 0.48 -12.68
CA PRO A 75 0.47 -0.89 -12.88
C PRO A 75 1.45 -1.59 -13.84
N ILE A 76 1.99 -2.74 -13.43
CA ILE A 76 2.96 -3.51 -14.24
C ILE A 76 2.37 -3.89 -15.60
N ASP A 77 1.04 -4.04 -15.67
CA ASP A 77 0.30 -4.56 -16.83
C ASP A 77 -0.43 -3.47 -17.64
N GLN A 78 -0.19 -2.19 -17.35
CA GLN A 78 -0.74 -1.10 -18.14
C GLN A 78 0.37 -0.55 -19.04
N PRO A 79 0.37 -0.86 -20.36
CA PRO A 79 1.37 -0.28 -21.25
C PRO A 79 1.22 1.24 -21.18
N SER A 80 2.28 1.88 -20.68
CA SER A 80 2.42 3.33 -20.62
C SER A 80 1.94 3.90 -21.95
N LYS A 81 0.86 4.69 -21.92
CA LYS A 81 0.36 5.40 -23.09
C LYS A 81 1.56 6.12 -23.70
N ARG A 82 2.01 5.58 -24.84
CA ARG A 82 3.13 6.08 -25.61
C ARG A 82 2.97 7.60 -25.74
N LYS A 83 3.94 8.37 -25.25
CA LYS A 83 4.21 9.70 -25.79
C LYS A 83 4.74 9.50 -27.21
N GLY A 84 3.86 9.10 -28.12
CA GLY A 84 3.98 9.36 -29.54
C GLY A 84 3.05 10.54 -29.79
N ASN A 85 3.58 11.75 -29.61
CA ASN A 85 3.00 12.89 -30.30
C ASN A 85 3.80 13.02 -31.59
N ASP A 86 3.19 12.59 -32.67
CA ASP A 86 3.64 12.83 -34.03
C ASP A 86 3.76 14.34 -34.27
N GLY A 87 4.82 14.71 -34.99
CA GLY A 87 5.14 16.06 -35.43
C GLY A 87 6.48 16.05 -36.16
#